data_AF-A0AAE4A832-F1
#
_entry.id   AF-A0AAE4A832-F1
#
_cell.length_a   1.000
_cell.length_b   1.000
_cell.length_c   1.000
_cell.angle_alpha   90.00
_cell.angle_beta   90.00
_cell.angle_gamma   90.00
#
_symmetry.space_group_name_H-M   'P 1'
#
loop_
_entity.id
_entity.type
_entity.pdbx_description
1 polymer ?
#
loop_
_entity_poly.entity_id
_entity_poly.type
_entity_poly.pdbx_seq_one_letter_code
_entity_poly.pdbx_strand_id
1 'polypeptide(L)'
;MRRRQLLPPLLAAAALTAVALVPGAAAAPRAPRLPSLPRAPKVIAYDATIDVAGQVVVTAERDTAQDCYPGVDGTLEFEANFELGGPRRTRVTVIDGVVVTAQVAARGGAIHKGTIKAYRETNYCPPSAKTEIPDPACRRHAGKLLVSLGGSISAATPDPDAPAPLTHPVALTLARTGGGTQETNCLGWLSGGFDTRLYRDHSELSVLQSDPGGLVVPLGASDAGFASLKKGRKIVRVIRIGGACKKAEITFAARLATAAAKKSSDCTVKGSILVTVKRTS
;
A
#
# COMPACT_ATOMS: atom_id res chain seq x y z
N MET A 1 -17.45 62.45 -45.87
CA MET A 1 -16.24 63.25 -46.17
C MET A 1 -15.42 62.51 -47.22
N ARG A 2 -15.28 63.10 -48.41
CA ARG A 2 -14.49 62.60 -49.55
C ARG A 2 -13.07 63.21 -49.51
N ARG A 3 -12.02 62.40 -49.66
CA ARG A 3 -10.70 62.74 -50.23
C ARG A 3 -10.20 61.48 -50.96
N ARG A 4 -9.99 61.44 -52.29
CA ARG A 4 -8.91 62.06 -53.13
C ARG A 4 -7.53 61.54 -52.65
N GLN A 5 -6.62 60.92 -53.43
CA GLN A 5 -6.16 60.99 -54.84
C GLN A 5 -5.47 59.64 -55.21
N LEU A 6 -5.52 59.05 -56.43
CA LEU A 6 -4.85 59.40 -57.72
C LEU A 6 -3.32 59.51 -57.57
N LEU A 7 -2.38 58.97 -58.37
CA LEU A 7 -2.22 58.09 -59.56
C LEU A 7 -0.66 57.96 -59.73
N PRO A 8 -0.07 57.26 -60.74
CA PRO A 8 1.23 56.54 -60.74
C PRO A 8 2.28 57.37 -61.56
N PRO A 9 3.17 56.88 -62.47
CA PRO A 9 3.72 55.55 -62.83
C PRO A 9 5.25 55.52 -63.19
N LEU A 10 5.70 54.33 -63.65
CA LEU A 10 6.60 54.09 -64.82
C LEU A 10 8.15 54.14 -64.73
N LEU A 11 8.71 53.21 -65.54
CA LEU A 11 10.05 53.09 -66.16
C LEU A 11 11.11 52.30 -65.38
N ALA A 12 11.40 51.05 -65.75
CA ALA A 12 12.21 50.55 -66.89
C ALA A 12 13.68 50.38 -66.46
N ALA A 13 14.14 49.15 -66.26
CA ALA A 13 14.72 48.22 -67.24
C ALA A 13 16.25 48.28 -67.24
N ALA A 14 16.90 47.19 -66.83
CA ALA A 14 18.20 46.79 -67.35
C ALA A 14 18.47 45.33 -66.96
N ALA A 15 18.48 44.46 -67.96
CA ALA A 15 18.95 43.10 -67.89
C ALA A 15 20.47 43.09 -67.68
N LEU A 16 20.96 42.17 -66.85
CA LEU A 16 22.32 41.66 -66.99
C LEU A 16 22.37 40.17 -66.67
N THR A 17 22.92 39.49 -67.65
CA THR A 17 23.10 38.07 -67.88
C THR A 17 24.13 37.43 -66.95
N ALA A 18 23.91 36.13 -66.71
CA ALA A 18 24.89 35.06 -66.48
C ALA A 18 25.75 35.13 -65.20
N VAL A 19 25.66 34.09 -64.36
CA VAL A 19 26.53 32.91 -64.40
C VAL A 19 25.84 31.81 -63.58
N ALA A 20 25.58 30.67 -64.21
CA ALA A 20 25.19 29.44 -63.54
C ALA A 20 26.41 28.87 -62.80
N LEU A 21 26.54 29.19 -61.51
CA LEU A 21 27.40 28.46 -60.59
C LEU A 21 26.54 27.42 -59.90
N VAL A 22 26.71 26.16 -60.29
CA VAL A 22 26.24 24.99 -59.56
C VAL A 22 26.93 25.02 -58.18
N PRO A 23 26.25 25.31 -57.06
CA PRO A 23 26.77 24.89 -55.78
C PRO A 23 26.54 23.40 -55.76
N GLY A 24 27.61 22.62 -55.92
CA GLY A 24 27.59 21.22 -55.55
C GLY A 24 26.89 21.14 -54.20
N ALA A 25 25.84 20.32 -54.13
CA ALA A 25 25.15 20.02 -52.90
C ALA A 25 26.16 19.34 -51.98
N ALA A 26 26.97 20.15 -51.30
CA ALA A 26 27.64 19.75 -50.08
C ALA A 26 26.50 19.33 -49.18
N ALA A 27 26.29 18.02 -49.09
CA ALA A 27 25.39 17.42 -48.13
C ALA A 27 25.74 18.06 -46.80
N ALA A 28 24.90 19.01 -46.35
CA ALA A 28 25.03 19.60 -45.05
C ALA A 28 25.19 18.41 -44.10
N PRO A 29 26.27 18.35 -43.30
CA PRO A 29 26.48 17.24 -42.40
C PRO A 29 25.20 17.13 -41.59
N ARG A 30 24.43 16.05 -41.81
CA ARG A 30 23.21 15.79 -41.08
C ARG A 30 23.64 15.79 -39.63
N ALA A 31 23.34 16.87 -38.92
CA ALA A 31 23.63 16.98 -37.51
C ALA A 31 23.13 15.67 -36.89
N PRO A 32 24.00 14.89 -36.23
CA PRO A 32 23.59 13.61 -35.68
C PRO A 32 22.35 13.87 -34.85
N ARG A 33 21.23 13.24 -35.23
CA ARG A 33 19.99 13.33 -34.47
C ARG A 33 20.34 12.81 -33.09
N LEU A 34 20.53 13.72 -32.15
CA LEU A 34 20.72 13.38 -30.75
C LEU A 34 19.58 12.43 -30.40
N PRO A 35 19.87 11.23 -29.87
CA PRO A 35 18.83 10.32 -29.44
C PRO A 35 17.91 11.12 -28.51
N SER A 36 16.60 11.06 -28.77
CA SER A 36 15.62 11.81 -27.98
C SER A 36 15.86 11.48 -26.51
N LEU A 37 16.35 12.46 -25.75
CA LEU A 37 16.57 12.29 -24.32
C LEU A 37 15.24 11.83 -23.71
N PRO A 38 15.25 10.79 -22.85
CA PRO A 38 14.04 10.33 -22.20
C PRO A 38 13.37 11.53 -21.50
N ARG A 39 12.07 11.68 -21.71
CA ARG A 39 11.29 12.80 -21.19
C ARG A 39 11.48 12.85 -19.68
N ALA A 40 11.90 14.01 -19.15
CA ALA A 40 12.14 14.16 -17.72
C ALA A 40 10.86 13.77 -16.93
N PRO A 41 11.02 12.99 -15.85
CA PRO A 41 9.88 12.49 -15.08
C PRO A 41 9.09 13.65 -14.47
N LYS A 42 7.77 13.52 -14.42
CA LYS A 42 6.93 14.55 -13.79
C LYS A 42 7.00 14.35 -12.28
N VAL A 43 7.64 15.28 -11.59
CA VAL A 43 7.80 15.26 -10.13
C VAL A 43 6.93 16.33 -9.47
N ILE A 44 6.06 15.93 -8.55
CA ILE A 44 5.32 16.82 -7.65
C ILE A 44 5.75 16.48 -6.23
N ALA A 45 6.21 17.47 -5.46
CA ALA A 45 6.58 17.28 -4.06
C ALA A 45 5.96 18.37 -3.18
N TYR A 46 5.48 17.99 -2.00
CA TYR A 46 4.95 18.92 -1.02
C TYR A 46 5.08 18.38 0.40
N ASP A 47 5.11 19.28 1.38
CA ASP A 47 5.07 18.88 2.79
C ASP A 47 3.64 18.55 3.19
N ALA A 48 3.51 17.53 4.03
CA ALA A 48 2.26 17.07 4.54
C ALA A 48 2.38 16.67 6.01
N THR A 49 1.22 16.46 6.65
CA THR A 49 1.12 15.70 7.89
C THR A 49 0.34 14.43 7.64
N ILE A 50 0.81 13.32 8.19
CA ILE A 50 0.12 12.03 8.20
C ILE A 50 -0.24 11.66 9.65
N ASP A 51 -1.46 11.21 9.85
CA ASP A 51 -1.94 10.67 11.13
C ASP A 51 -2.60 9.32 10.87
N VAL A 52 -2.31 8.35 11.72
CA VAL A 52 -2.79 6.98 11.61
C VAL A 52 -3.13 6.46 12.98
N ALA A 53 -4.31 5.84 13.08
CA ALA A 53 -4.73 5.04 14.22
C ALA A 53 -5.58 3.87 13.74
N GLY A 54 -5.48 2.73 14.40
CA GLY A 54 -6.27 1.57 14.04
C GLY A 54 -6.02 0.34 14.89
N GLN A 55 -6.82 -0.68 14.58
CA GLN A 55 -6.75 -1.98 15.22
C GLN A 55 -7.04 -3.07 14.17
N VAL A 56 -6.32 -4.18 14.26
CA VAL A 56 -6.60 -5.42 13.53
C VAL A 56 -6.64 -6.56 14.54
N VAL A 57 -7.70 -7.36 14.50
CA VAL A 57 -7.90 -8.55 15.32
C VAL A 57 -8.03 -9.76 14.40
N VAL A 58 -7.25 -10.79 14.66
CA VAL A 58 -7.34 -12.09 14.02
C VAL A 58 -7.74 -13.11 15.07
N THR A 59 -8.82 -13.84 14.82
CA THR A 59 -9.26 -14.94 15.67
C THR A 59 -9.10 -16.23 14.88
N ALA A 60 -8.32 -17.16 15.42
CA ALA A 60 -8.10 -18.48 14.85
C ALA A 60 -8.63 -19.56 15.80
N GLU A 61 -9.32 -20.54 15.22
CA GLU A 61 -9.79 -21.73 15.92
C GLU A 61 -8.91 -22.90 15.45
N ARG A 62 -8.45 -23.70 16.42
CA ARG A 62 -7.68 -24.90 16.14
C ARG A 62 -8.32 -26.04 16.90
N ASP A 63 -8.84 -27.00 16.16
CA ASP A 63 -9.31 -28.26 16.67
C ASP A 63 -8.55 -29.39 15.97
N THR A 64 -7.60 -29.97 16.69
CA THR A 64 -6.95 -31.24 16.34
C THR A 64 -7.26 -32.29 17.39
N ALA A 65 -8.25 -32.06 18.26
CA ALA A 65 -8.66 -33.02 19.26
C ALA A 65 -9.26 -34.23 18.55
N GLN A 66 -8.79 -35.40 18.93
CA GLN A 66 -9.26 -36.68 18.38
C GLN A 66 -9.46 -37.64 19.54
N ASP A 67 -10.43 -38.54 19.36
CA ASP A 67 -10.65 -39.63 20.31
C ASP A 67 -9.36 -40.45 20.40
N CYS A 68 -8.79 -40.50 21.60
CA CYS A 68 -7.59 -41.28 21.89
C CYS A 68 -6.28 -40.87 21.19
N TYR A 69 -6.16 -39.63 20.71
CA TYR A 69 -4.89 -39.11 20.18
C TYR A 69 -4.51 -37.74 20.78
N PRO A 70 -3.20 -37.48 21.02
CA PRO A 70 -2.67 -36.17 21.39
C PRO A 70 -3.15 -35.06 20.44
N GLY A 71 -3.93 -34.13 20.96
CA GLY A 71 -4.56 -33.07 20.20
C GLY A 71 -4.98 -31.90 21.08
N VAL A 72 -5.34 -30.79 20.44
CA VAL A 72 -5.75 -29.56 21.11
C VAL A 72 -6.99 -28.99 20.45
N ASP A 73 -7.92 -28.51 21.27
CA ASP A 73 -9.06 -27.69 20.88
C ASP A 73 -8.92 -26.33 21.57
N GLY A 74 -8.89 -25.26 20.80
CA GLY A 74 -8.78 -23.93 21.36
C GLY A 74 -8.96 -22.78 20.39
N THR A 75 -9.12 -21.61 20.97
CA THR A 75 -9.28 -20.35 20.23
C THR A 75 -8.14 -19.41 20.58
N LEU A 76 -7.44 -18.93 19.56
CA LEU A 76 -6.38 -17.95 19.67
C LEU A 76 -6.83 -16.61 19.09
N GLU A 77 -6.54 -15.52 19.79
CA GLU A 77 -6.78 -14.17 19.32
C GLU A 77 -5.47 -13.39 19.26
N PHE A 78 -5.18 -12.82 18.10
CA PHE A 78 -4.12 -11.84 17.90
C PHE A 78 -4.71 -10.45 17.70
N GLU A 79 -4.22 -9.49 18.46
CA GLU A 79 -4.64 -8.12 18.41
C GLU A 79 -3.43 -7.24 18.09
N ALA A 80 -3.56 -6.41 17.05
CA ALA A 80 -2.60 -5.40 16.66
C ALA A 80 -3.26 -4.03 16.80
N ASN A 81 -2.81 -3.24 17.77
CA ASN A 81 -3.21 -1.85 17.94
C ASN A 81 -2.07 -0.94 17.49
N PHE A 82 -2.38 0.12 16.78
CA PHE A 82 -1.37 1.06 16.35
C PHE A 82 -1.88 2.49 16.24
N GLU A 83 -1.04 3.44 16.63
CA GLU A 83 -1.30 4.87 16.57
C GLU A 83 0.00 5.69 16.46
N LEU A 84 -0.05 6.80 15.71
CA LEU A 84 1.05 7.76 15.65
C LEU A 84 1.05 8.76 16.84
N GLY A 85 -0.02 8.77 17.63
CA GLY A 85 -0.28 9.74 18.69
C GLY A 85 -0.60 11.14 18.18
N GLY A 86 -0.98 11.28 16.90
CA GLY A 86 -1.32 12.54 16.24
C GLY A 86 -0.51 12.82 14.97
N PRO A 87 -0.79 13.93 14.27
CA PRO A 87 -0.22 14.23 12.96
C PRO A 87 1.31 14.39 12.98
N ARG A 88 2.00 13.62 12.14
CA ARG A 88 3.46 13.67 11.94
C ARG A 88 3.81 14.27 10.59
N ARG A 89 4.83 15.13 10.57
CA ARG A 89 5.33 15.74 9.32
C ARG A 89 5.93 14.67 8.42
N THR A 90 5.64 14.76 7.14
CA THR A 90 6.25 13.94 6.08
C THR A 90 6.33 14.75 4.79
N ARG A 91 7.09 14.25 3.82
CA ARG A 91 7.13 14.80 2.46
C ARG A 91 6.47 13.79 1.52
N VAL A 92 5.45 14.24 0.81
CA VAL A 92 4.83 13.46 -0.26
C VAL A 92 5.54 13.81 -1.56
N THR A 93 5.98 12.78 -2.28
CA THR A 93 6.52 12.92 -3.64
C THR A 93 5.71 12.04 -4.57
N VAL A 94 5.24 12.61 -5.67
CA VAL A 94 4.60 11.88 -6.78
C VAL A 94 5.55 11.92 -7.97
N ILE A 95 6.07 10.76 -8.37
CA ILE A 95 7.03 10.61 -9.47
C ILE A 95 6.39 9.67 -10.49
N ASP A 96 6.05 10.18 -11.68
CA ASP A 96 5.45 9.40 -12.76
C ASP A 96 4.26 8.52 -12.32
N GLY A 97 3.41 9.06 -11.43
CA GLY A 97 2.24 8.37 -10.91
C GLY A 97 2.51 7.46 -9.70
N VAL A 98 3.74 7.42 -9.18
CA VAL A 98 4.06 6.71 -7.94
C VAL A 98 4.10 7.68 -6.77
N VAL A 99 3.28 7.44 -5.74
CA VAL A 99 3.32 8.20 -4.49
C VAL A 99 4.30 7.56 -3.53
N VAL A 100 5.23 8.35 -2.99
CA VAL A 100 6.20 7.93 -2.01
C VAL A 100 6.27 8.95 -0.88
N THR A 101 6.37 8.47 0.35
CA THR A 101 6.71 9.29 1.51
C THR A 101 7.90 8.73 2.27
N ALA A 102 8.66 9.60 2.92
CA ALA A 102 9.57 9.16 3.99
C ALA A 102 8.77 8.47 5.11
N GLN A 103 9.37 7.46 5.74
CA GLN A 103 8.79 6.81 6.90
C GLN A 103 8.66 7.80 8.06
N VAL A 104 7.46 7.94 8.61
CA VAL A 104 7.24 8.60 9.90
C VAL A 104 7.16 7.56 10.98
N ALA A 105 7.42 7.97 12.22
CA ALA A 105 7.50 7.01 13.31
C ALA A 105 6.96 7.53 14.65
N ALA A 106 6.43 6.63 15.46
CA ALA A 106 5.98 6.89 16.82
C ALA A 106 6.48 5.80 17.78
N ARG A 107 7.09 6.18 18.91
CA ARG A 107 7.52 5.23 19.95
C ARG A 107 6.30 4.69 20.69
N GLY A 108 6.26 3.38 20.95
CA GLY A 108 5.13 2.73 21.63
C GLY A 108 3.84 2.69 20.81
N GLY A 109 3.87 3.19 19.57
CA GLY A 109 2.71 3.34 18.71
C GLY A 109 2.25 2.06 18.03
N ALA A 110 2.86 0.90 18.30
CA ALA A 110 2.43 -0.39 17.76
C ALA A 110 2.51 -1.47 18.85
N ILE A 111 1.38 -2.07 19.16
CA ILE A 111 1.23 -3.12 20.17
C ILE A 111 0.64 -4.35 19.49
N HIS A 112 1.34 -5.47 19.61
CA HIS A 112 0.84 -6.79 19.26
C HIS A 112 0.56 -7.59 20.54
N LYS A 113 -0.56 -8.30 20.60
CA LYS A 113 -0.93 -9.16 21.73
C LYS A 113 -1.55 -10.45 21.20
N GLY A 114 -0.96 -11.59 21.55
CA GLY A 114 -1.59 -12.90 21.40
C GLY A 114 -2.30 -13.31 22.68
N THR A 115 -3.45 -13.96 22.60
CA THR A 115 -4.21 -14.45 23.77
C THR A 115 -4.97 -15.72 23.42
N ILE A 116 -4.76 -16.77 24.20
CA ILE A 116 -5.55 -18.01 24.09
C ILE A 116 -6.80 -17.84 24.94
N LYS A 117 -7.98 -17.98 24.33
CA LYS A 117 -9.28 -17.79 24.99
C LYS A 117 -9.86 -19.10 25.53
N ALA A 118 -9.60 -20.20 24.84
CA ALA A 118 -10.02 -21.53 25.22
C ALA A 118 -8.90 -22.51 24.86
N TYR A 119 -8.62 -23.46 25.74
CA TYR A 119 -7.61 -24.49 25.54
C TYR A 119 -8.05 -25.77 26.23
N ARG A 120 -8.13 -26.84 25.45
CA ARG A 120 -8.43 -28.19 25.91
C ARG A 120 -7.49 -29.16 25.19
N GLU A 121 -6.89 -30.05 25.97
CA GLU A 121 -6.05 -31.12 25.43
C GLU A 121 -6.82 -32.45 25.42
N THR A 122 -6.60 -33.23 24.38
CA THR A 122 -6.84 -34.68 24.39
C THR A 122 -5.49 -35.34 24.36
N ASN A 123 -4.97 -35.87 25.48
CA ASN A 123 -3.60 -36.40 25.51
C ASN A 123 -3.47 -37.76 26.20
N TYR A 124 -4.58 -38.47 26.39
CA TYR A 124 -4.59 -39.72 27.12
C TYR A 124 -5.61 -40.70 26.58
N CYS A 125 -5.15 -41.88 26.16
CA CYS A 125 -5.97 -43.08 26.18
C CYS A 125 -5.20 -44.24 26.83
N PRO A 126 -5.71 -44.77 27.96
CA PRO A 126 -5.13 -45.95 28.57
C PRO A 126 -5.02 -47.09 27.53
N PRO A 127 -3.91 -47.85 27.51
CA PRO A 127 -2.81 -47.85 28.48
C PRO A 127 -1.67 -46.86 28.17
N SER A 128 -1.76 -46.06 27.10
CA SER A 128 -0.70 -45.13 26.70
C SER A 128 -0.46 -44.06 27.75
N ALA A 129 0.81 -43.71 27.98
CA ALA A 129 1.17 -42.60 28.85
C ALA A 129 0.67 -41.26 28.27
N LYS A 130 0.40 -40.29 29.15
CA LYS A 130 0.05 -38.93 28.73
C LYS A 130 1.21 -38.33 27.92
N THR A 131 0.89 -37.76 26.77
CA THR A 131 1.86 -36.96 26.00
C THR A 131 1.73 -35.50 26.41
N GLU A 132 2.84 -34.87 26.79
CA GLU A 132 2.86 -33.43 27.08
C GLU A 132 2.76 -32.65 25.76
N ILE A 133 1.77 -31.75 25.68
CA ILE A 133 1.61 -30.85 24.55
C ILE A 133 2.09 -29.47 25.02
N PRO A 134 3.06 -28.83 24.33
CA PRO A 134 3.57 -27.55 24.80
C PRO A 134 2.49 -26.47 24.71
N ASP A 135 2.24 -25.80 25.83
CA ASP A 135 1.34 -24.65 25.90
C ASP A 135 1.76 -23.55 24.90
N PRO A 136 0.82 -22.85 24.26
CA PRO A 136 1.18 -21.79 23.34
C PRO A 136 1.68 -20.58 24.13
N ALA A 137 2.95 -20.21 23.95
CA ALA A 137 3.55 -19.07 24.65
C ALA A 137 3.24 -17.74 23.96
N CYS A 138 1.97 -17.34 23.97
CA CYS A 138 1.54 -16.08 23.37
C CYS A 138 1.84 -14.88 24.28
N ARG A 139 2.61 -13.92 23.77
CA ARG A 139 3.05 -12.75 24.55
C ARG A 139 2.49 -11.45 23.99
N ARG A 140 2.69 -10.38 24.76
CA ARG A 140 2.46 -9.00 24.31
C ARG A 140 3.79 -8.37 23.92
N HIS A 141 3.85 -7.81 22.73
CA HIS A 141 5.00 -7.08 22.20
C HIS A 141 4.60 -5.63 21.92
N ALA A 142 5.41 -4.68 22.37
CA ALA A 142 5.21 -3.26 22.10
C ALA A 142 6.45 -2.70 21.42
N GLY A 143 6.25 -1.99 20.31
CA GLY A 143 7.32 -1.44 19.50
C GLY A 143 7.01 -0.05 18.99
N LYS A 144 7.93 0.45 18.18
CA LYS A 144 7.78 1.68 17.41
C LYS A 144 6.89 1.38 16.20
N LEU A 145 5.91 2.23 15.94
CA LEU A 145 5.18 2.23 14.68
C LEU A 145 5.97 3.01 13.64
N LEU A 146 6.15 2.43 12.47
CA LEU A 146 6.59 3.08 11.25
C LEU A 146 5.41 3.17 10.29
N VAL A 147 5.25 4.31 9.64
CA VAL A 147 4.19 4.54 8.65
C VAL A 147 4.78 5.17 7.40
N SER A 148 4.43 4.65 6.24
CA SER A 148 4.73 5.26 4.95
C SER A 148 3.61 5.04 3.94
N LEU A 149 3.55 5.90 2.93
CA LEU A 149 2.76 5.72 1.73
C LEU A 149 3.69 5.31 0.59
N GLY A 150 3.23 4.37 -0.22
CA GLY A 150 3.94 3.87 -1.39
C GLY A 150 2.99 3.61 -2.54
N GLY A 151 3.54 3.42 -3.74
CA GLY A 151 2.79 2.78 -4.82
C GLY A 151 2.26 1.44 -4.30
N SER A 152 1.01 1.11 -4.62
CA SER A 152 0.47 -0.21 -4.35
C SER A 152 1.40 -1.28 -4.92
N ILE A 153 1.43 -2.47 -4.32
CA ILE A 153 2.15 -3.65 -4.84
C ILE A 153 1.46 -4.19 -6.12
N SER A 154 0.83 -3.31 -6.91
CA SER A 154 0.38 -3.54 -8.28
C SER A 154 1.58 -3.54 -9.21
N ALA A 155 2.32 -4.63 -9.15
CA ALA A 155 2.65 -5.35 -10.36
C ALA A 155 2.01 -6.73 -10.23
N ALA A 156 0.67 -6.80 -10.26
CA ALA A 156 0.12 -7.88 -11.08
C ALA A 156 0.80 -7.66 -12.42
N THR A 157 1.54 -8.66 -12.93
CA THR A 157 2.07 -8.61 -14.30
C THR A 157 0.94 -8.05 -15.15
N PRO A 158 1.06 -6.80 -15.62
CA PRO A 158 -0.03 -6.20 -16.36
C PRO A 158 -0.31 -7.18 -17.48
N ASP A 159 -1.58 -7.53 -17.64
CA ASP A 159 -2.02 -8.15 -18.87
C ASP A 159 -1.42 -7.28 -19.99
N PRO A 160 -0.50 -7.81 -20.81
CA PRO A 160 0.23 -7.00 -21.78
C PRO A 160 -0.73 -6.33 -22.77
N ASP A 161 -1.96 -6.85 -22.88
CA ASP A 161 -3.00 -6.35 -23.75
C ASP A 161 -3.98 -5.40 -23.04
N ALA A 162 -3.92 -5.27 -21.71
CA ALA A 162 -4.75 -4.32 -20.97
C ALA A 162 -4.19 -2.90 -21.09
N PRO A 163 -5.04 -1.88 -21.35
CA PRO A 163 -4.60 -0.50 -21.35
C PRO A 163 -4.03 -0.13 -19.97
N ALA A 164 -2.86 0.50 -19.98
CA ALA A 164 -2.21 0.96 -18.75
C ALA A 164 -3.17 1.86 -17.94
N PRO A 165 -3.32 1.64 -16.63
CA PRO A 165 -4.24 2.42 -15.82
C PRO A 165 -3.83 3.90 -15.81
N LEU A 166 -4.82 4.80 -15.98
CA LEU A 166 -4.59 6.25 -15.96
C LEU A 166 -4.21 6.79 -14.57
N THR A 167 -4.46 6.00 -13.52
CA THR A 167 -4.16 6.34 -12.13
C THR A 167 -3.69 5.10 -11.37
N HIS A 168 -2.71 5.28 -10.50
CA HIS A 168 -2.13 4.21 -9.70
C HIS A 168 -2.66 4.27 -8.26
N PRO A 169 -3.08 3.14 -7.69
CA PRO A 169 -3.51 3.09 -6.30
C PRO A 169 -2.32 3.32 -5.35
N VAL A 170 -2.58 4.00 -4.24
CA VAL A 170 -1.62 4.23 -3.16
C VAL A 170 -1.87 3.23 -2.03
N ALA A 171 -0.80 2.64 -1.50
CA ALA A 171 -0.85 1.79 -0.33
C ALA A 171 -0.33 2.53 0.92
N LEU A 172 -0.91 2.17 2.06
CA LEU A 172 -0.43 2.47 3.39
C LEU A 172 0.39 1.29 3.88
N THR A 173 1.65 1.54 4.25
CA THR A 173 2.51 0.58 4.92
C THR A 173 2.62 0.96 6.38
N LEU A 174 2.33 0.02 7.27
CA LEU A 174 2.50 0.09 8.71
C LEU A 174 3.53 -0.97 9.08
N ALA A 175 4.50 -0.63 9.93
CA ALA A 175 5.41 -1.64 10.46
C ALA A 175 5.66 -1.43 11.95
N ARG A 176 5.83 -2.54 12.68
CA ARG A 176 6.33 -2.51 14.05
C ARG A 176 7.81 -2.84 14.06
N THR A 177 8.60 -2.01 14.73
CA THR A 177 10.00 -2.29 15.01
C THR A 177 10.29 -2.22 16.51
N GLY A 178 11.13 -3.13 17.01
CA GLY A 178 11.37 -3.31 18.44
C GLY A 178 10.27 -4.10 19.16
N GLY A 179 10.57 -4.53 20.38
CA GLY A 179 9.64 -5.24 21.27
C GLY A 179 9.64 -6.76 21.13
N GLY A 180 10.33 -7.32 20.13
CA GLY A 180 10.48 -8.76 19.93
C GLY A 180 9.42 -9.37 19.00
N THR A 181 9.54 -10.68 18.78
CA THR A 181 8.72 -11.49 17.88
C THR A 181 7.97 -12.54 18.68
N GLN A 182 6.75 -12.85 18.27
CA GLN A 182 6.00 -13.98 18.86
C GLN A 182 6.73 -15.30 18.66
N GLU A 183 6.62 -16.15 19.67
CA GLU A 183 7.18 -17.49 19.60
C GLU A 183 6.47 -18.35 18.54
N THR A 184 7.22 -19.24 17.92
CA THR A 184 6.72 -20.13 16.85
C THR A 184 5.61 -21.05 17.33
N ASN A 185 5.61 -21.46 18.61
CA ASN A 185 4.52 -22.25 19.21
C ASN A 185 3.21 -21.46 19.30
N CYS A 186 3.23 -20.15 19.55
CA CYS A 186 2.04 -19.30 19.50
C CYS A 186 1.57 -19.11 18.05
N LEU A 187 2.49 -18.88 17.12
CA LEU A 187 2.16 -18.70 15.70
C LEU A 187 1.69 -19.99 15.01
N GLY A 188 2.13 -21.16 15.47
CA GLY A 188 1.76 -22.47 14.94
C GLY A 188 0.27 -22.81 15.08
N TRP A 189 -0.49 -22.00 15.82
CA TRP A 189 -1.94 -22.09 15.94
C TRP A 189 -2.72 -21.38 14.84
N LEU A 190 -2.05 -20.56 14.03
CA LEU A 190 -2.58 -20.08 12.76
C LEU A 190 -2.50 -21.24 11.76
N SER A 191 -3.42 -22.19 11.87
CA SER A 191 -3.51 -23.39 11.03
C SER A 191 -3.46 -23.02 9.54
N GLY A 192 -2.49 -23.58 8.80
CA GLY A 192 -2.45 -23.51 7.33
C GLY A 192 -2.18 -22.13 6.72
N GLY A 193 -1.40 -21.28 7.39
CA GLY A 193 -0.94 -20.02 6.83
C GLY A 193 -1.99 -18.93 6.97
N PHE A 194 -1.86 -18.14 8.04
CA PHE A 194 -1.99 -16.70 7.85
C PHE A 194 -0.82 -16.29 6.93
N ASP A 195 -0.90 -16.69 5.66
CA ASP A 195 0.03 -16.24 4.65
C ASP A 195 -0.18 -14.73 4.65
N THR A 196 0.85 -14.01 5.12
CA THR A 196 0.82 -12.57 5.23
C THR A 196 0.50 -11.93 3.88
N ARG A 197 0.63 -12.70 2.80
CA ARG A 197 0.32 -12.37 1.42
C ARG A 197 -1.12 -12.76 1.03
N LEU A 198 -2.12 -12.14 1.64
CA LEU A 198 -3.51 -12.30 1.16
C LEU A 198 -3.70 -11.54 -0.17
N TYR A 199 -3.38 -12.23 -1.27
CA TYR A 199 -3.55 -11.76 -2.66
C TYR A 199 -5.03 -11.77 -3.10
N ARG A 200 -5.80 -10.82 -2.59
CA ARG A 200 -6.80 -10.12 -3.41
C ARG A 200 -6.55 -8.63 -3.20
N ASP A 201 -6.31 -7.91 -4.29
CA ASP A 201 -6.10 -6.47 -4.28
C ASP A 201 -4.81 -5.97 -3.56
N HIS A 202 -3.73 -6.76 -3.59
CA HIS A 202 -2.37 -6.32 -3.25
C HIS A 202 -2.15 -5.91 -1.78
N SER A 203 -2.83 -6.58 -0.85
CA SER A 203 -2.69 -6.31 0.59
C SER A 203 -1.81 -7.36 1.27
N GLU A 204 -0.89 -6.90 2.12
CA GLU A 204 -0.16 -7.77 3.04
C GLU A 204 -0.78 -7.60 4.42
N LEU A 205 -1.64 -8.53 4.84
CA LEU A 205 -2.24 -8.48 6.16
C LEU A 205 -1.30 -9.17 7.16
N SER A 206 -0.88 -8.42 8.17
CA SER A 206 -0.10 -8.91 9.31
C SER A 206 -0.68 -8.33 10.58
N VAL A 207 -0.63 -9.09 11.67
CA VAL A 207 -0.96 -8.60 13.01
C VAL A 207 0.28 -8.05 13.72
N LEU A 208 1.35 -7.72 12.97
CA LEU A 208 2.60 -7.16 13.52
C LEU A 208 3.24 -8.09 14.57
N GLN A 209 3.08 -9.40 14.39
CA GLN A 209 3.60 -10.44 15.30
C GLN A 209 5.12 -10.55 15.30
N SER A 210 5.77 -10.14 14.20
CA SER A 210 7.22 -10.17 14.02
C SER A 210 7.85 -8.78 14.21
N ASP A 211 9.14 -8.77 14.48
CA ASP A 211 10.00 -7.58 14.50
C ASP A 211 11.17 -7.77 13.51
N PRO A 212 11.18 -7.07 12.36
CA PRO A 212 10.12 -6.18 11.87
C PRO A 212 8.90 -6.96 11.37
N GLY A 213 7.70 -6.44 11.60
CA GLY A 213 6.44 -6.96 11.08
C GLY A 213 5.70 -5.86 10.33
N GLY A 214 5.19 -6.15 9.14
CA GLY A 214 4.58 -5.16 8.24
C GLY A 214 3.14 -5.49 7.86
N LEU A 215 2.28 -4.48 7.85
CA LEU A 215 0.90 -4.51 7.36
C LEU A 215 0.81 -3.50 6.21
N VAL A 216 0.47 -3.99 5.01
CA VAL A 216 0.29 -3.16 3.81
C VAL A 216 -1.16 -3.24 3.38
N VAL A 217 -1.84 -2.10 3.35
CA VAL A 217 -3.25 -2.02 2.92
C VAL A 217 -3.42 -0.93 1.86
N PRO A 218 -4.28 -1.14 0.85
CA PRO A 218 -4.65 -0.07 -0.08
C PRO A 218 -5.26 1.09 0.71
N LEU A 219 -4.93 2.32 0.33
CA LEU A 219 -5.44 3.52 1.01
C LEU A 219 -6.84 3.92 0.50
N GLY A 220 -7.27 3.42 -0.66
CA GLY A 220 -8.47 3.89 -1.34
C GLY A 220 -8.32 5.33 -1.89
N ALA A 221 -7.08 5.71 -2.22
CA ALA A 221 -6.72 6.96 -2.87
C ALA A 221 -5.74 6.66 -4.01
N SER A 222 -5.73 7.50 -5.03
CA SER A 222 -4.83 7.39 -6.18
C SER A 222 -3.76 8.48 -6.19
N ASP A 223 -2.69 8.21 -6.91
CA ASP A 223 -1.67 9.18 -7.30
C ASP A 223 -2.22 10.52 -7.81
N ALA A 224 -3.23 10.50 -8.69
CA ALA A 224 -3.90 11.71 -9.16
C ALA A 224 -4.58 12.50 -8.03
N GLY A 225 -5.13 11.79 -7.03
CA GLY A 225 -5.68 12.40 -5.82
C GLY A 225 -4.62 13.09 -4.96
N PHE A 226 -3.41 12.54 -4.86
CA PHE A 226 -2.28 13.19 -4.20
C PHE A 226 -1.74 14.36 -5.02
N ALA A 227 -1.56 14.18 -6.33
CA ALA A 227 -1.06 15.21 -7.24
C ALA A 227 -1.95 16.46 -7.30
N SER A 228 -3.27 16.29 -7.20
CA SER A 228 -4.25 17.39 -7.20
C SER A 228 -4.59 17.95 -5.82
N LEU A 229 -4.02 17.39 -4.75
CA LEU A 229 -4.32 17.82 -3.38
C LEU A 229 -3.83 19.26 -3.17
N LYS A 230 -4.74 20.18 -2.84
CA LYS A 230 -4.41 21.61 -2.59
C LYS A 230 -3.89 21.82 -1.16
N LYS A 231 -3.11 22.88 -0.95
CA LYS A 231 -2.65 23.30 0.39
C LYS A 231 -3.82 23.42 1.36
N GLY A 232 -3.64 22.89 2.57
CA GLY A 232 -4.66 22.86 3.63
C GLY A 232 -5.74 21.79 3.46
N ARG A 233 -5.84 21.13 2.30
CA ARG A 233 -6.79 20.04 2.06
C ARG A 233 -6.24 18.72 2.61
N LYS A 234 -7.17 17.81 2.92
CA LYS A 234 -6.87 16.51 3.51
C LYS A 234 -7.53 15.37 2.73
N ILE A 235 -6.83 14.26 2.65
CA ILE A 235 -7.35 12.94 2.30
C ILE A 235 -7.63 12.24 3.64
N VAL A 236 -8.88 11.86 3.87
CA VAL A 236 -9.29 11.08 5.06
C VAL A 236 -9.84 9.76 4.56
N ARG A 237 -9.37 8.66 5.14
CA ARG A 237 -9.77 7.31 4.77
C ARG A 237 -9.97 6.47 6.01
N VAL A 238 -11.07 5.73 6.01
CA VAL A 238 -11.33 4.64 6.96
C VAL A 238 -11.30 3.35 6.15
N ILE A 239 -10.26 2.56 6.39
CA ILE A 239 -10.02 1.26 5.76
C ILE A 239 -10.56 0.22 6.73
N ARG A 240 -11.56 -0.56 6.30
CA ARG A 240 -12.09 -1.66 7.10
C ARG A 240 -11.64 -2.97 6.50
N ILE A 241 -11.21 -3.87 7.37
CA ILE A 241 -10.77 -5.23 7.03
C ILE A 241 -11.76 -6.18 7.68
N GLY A 242 -12.27 -7.15 6.96
CA GLY A 242 -13.25 -8.11 7.50
C GLY A 242 -13.34 -9.38 6.67
N GLY A 243 -13.55 -10.52 7.31
CA GLY A 243 -13.82 -11.78 6.61
C GLY A 243 -13.12 -12.99 7.20
N ALA A 244 -13.25 -14.13 6.52
CA ALA A 244 -12.36 -15.26 6.72
C ALA A 244 -10.93 -14.86 6.35
N CYS A 245 -9.91 -15.35 7.06
CA CYS A 245 -8.51 -14.97 6.78
C CYS A 245 -8.16 -15.21 5.30
N LYS A 246 -8.48 -16.37 4.73
CA LYS A 246 -8.25 -16.70 3.29
C LYS A 246 -9.04 -15.86 2.28
N LYS A 247 -10.06 -15.11 2.73
CA LYS A 247 -10.99 -14.32 1.91
C LYS A 247 -11.25 -12.96 2.55
N ALA A 248 -10.23 -12.37 3.17
CA ALA A 248 -10.37 -11.08 3.81
C ALA A 248 -10.73 -10.02 2.77
N GLU A 249 -11.74 -9.21 3.05
CA GLU A 249 -12.19 -8.11 2.20
C GLU A 249 -11.73 -6.80 2.82
N ILE A 250 -11.29 -5.88 1.95
CA ILE A 250 -10.96 -4.51 2.33
C ILE A 250 -11.99 -3.57 1.73
N THR A 251 -12.63 -2.77 2.57
CA THR A 251 -13.63 -1.81 2.16
C THR A 251 -13.26 -0.40 2.59
N PHE A 252 -13.58 0.57 1.73
CA PHE A 252 -13.38 1.99 1.99
C PHE A 252 -14.73 2.65 2.28
N ALA A 253 -14.82 3.39 3.37
CA ALA A 253 -16.08 4.01 3.76
C ALA A 253 -16.52 5.14 2.81
N ALA A 254 -17.59 4.88 2.06
CA ALA A 254 -18.74 5.79 1.87
C ALA A 254 -20.07 5.00 1.87
N ARG A 255 -20.04 3.71 1.51
CA ARG A 255 -21.16 2.77 1.71
C ARG A 255 -20.77 1.70 2.73
N LEU A 256 -21.58 1.58 3.78
CA LEU A 256 -21.54 0.49 4.75
C LEU A 256 -21.99 -0.80 4.05
N ALA A 257 -21.06 -1.53 3.44
CA ALA A 257 -21.21 -2.96 3.38
C ALA A 257 -20.59 -3.51 4.66
N THR A 258 -21.44 -3.91 5.61
CA THR A 258 -21.04 -4.89 6.62
C THR A 258 -20.62 -6.13 5.85
N ALA A 259 -19.33 -6.29 5.60
CA ALA A 259 -18.79 -7.56 5.14
C ALA A 259 -19.07 -8.57 6.24
N ALA A 260 -20.17 -9.31 6.09
CA ALA A 260 -20.49 -10.42 6.97
C ALA A 260 -19.33 -11.40 6.82
N ALA A 261 -18.59 -11.63 7.90
CA ALA A 261 -17.55 -12.63 7.91
C ALA A 261 -18.20 -13.98 7.60
N LYS A 262 -18.07 -14.46 6.36
CA LYS A 262 -18.35 -15.86 6.07
C LYS A 262 -17.37 -16.66 6.92
N LYS A 263 -17.87 -17.33 7.97
CA LYS A 263 -17.09 -18.29 8.76
C LYS A 263 -16.49 -19.32 7.80
N SER A 264 -15.22 -19.18 7.46
CA SER A 264 -14.42 -20.38 7.23
C SER A 264 -14.01 -20.85 8.62
N SER A 265 -14.14 -22.14 8.89
CA SER A 265 -14.12 -22.76 10.22
C SER A 265 -12.90 -22.45 11.09
N ASP A 266 -11.79 -21.92 10.53
CA ASP A 266 -10.52 -21.96 11.26
C ASP A 266 -9.91 -20.57 11.53
N CYS A 267 -10.32 -19.50 10.83
CA CYS A 267 -9.71 -18.17 10.99
C CYS A 267 -10.57 -17.01 10.45
N THR A 268 -10.71 -15.94 11.24
CA THR A 268 -11.35 -14.68 10.87
C THR A 268 -10.47 -13.47 11.17
N VAL A 269 -10.60 -12.42 10.36
CA VAL A 269 -9.94 -11.13 10.56
C VAL A 269 -10.99 -10.02 10.60
N LYS A 270 -10.78 -9.05 11.49
CA LYS A 270 -11.56 -7.80 11.56
C LYS A 270 -10.63 -6.65 11.92
N GLY A 271 -10.84 -5.49 11.33
CA GLY A 271 -10.02 -4.33 11.65
C GLY A 271 -10.53 -3.04 11.06
N SER A 272 -10.03 -1.93 11.58
CA SER A 272 -10.32 -0.60 11.09
C SER A 272 -9.10 0.28 11.24
N ILE A 273 -8.78 1.03 10.19
CA ILE A 273 -7.63 1.92 10.12
C ILE A 273 -8.10 3.28 9.64
N LEU A 274 -7.93 4.30 10.47
CA LEU A 274 -8.11 5.70 10.11
C LEU A 274 -6.78 6.27 9.64
N VAL A 275 -6.78 6.84 8.44
CA VAL A 275 -5.63 7.56 7.88
C VAL A 275 -6.08 8.97 7.51
N THR A 276 -5.30 9.96 7.94
CA THR A 276 -5.46 11.34 7.51
C THR A 276 -4.14 11.85 6.94
N VAL A 277 -4.15 12.30 5.68
CA VAL A 277 -3.02 13.00 5.06
C VAL A 277 -3.44 14.41 4.72
N LYS A 278 -2.78 15.42 5.26
CA LYS A 278 -3.07 16.84 5.00
C LYS A 278 -1.87 17.52 4.36
N ARG A 279 -2.07 18.18 3.22
CA ARG A 279 -1.02 18.99 2.59
C ARG A 279 -0.81 20.29 3.36
N THR A 280 0.44 20.62 3.70
CA THR A 280 0.80 21.80 4.49
C THR A 280 1.50 22.89 3.68
N SER A 281 2.23 22.56 2.61
CA SER A 281 2.85 23.52 1.69
C SER A 281 2.34 23.39 0.26
#